data_AF-A0A841E514-F1
#
_entry.id   AF-A0A841E514-F1
#
_cell.length_a   1.000
_cell.length_b   1.000
_cell.length_c   1.000
_cell.angle_alpha   90.00
_cell.angle_beta   90.00
_cell.angle_gamma   90.00
#
_symmetry.space_group_name_H-M   'P 1'
#
loop_
_entity.id
_entity.type
_entity.pdbx_description
1 polymer ?
#
loop_
_entity_poly.entity_id
_entity_poly.type
_entity_poly.pdbx_seq_one_letter_code
_entity_poly.pdbx_strand_id
1 'polypeptide(L)'
;MTDDLKSRFEQLVADPPPPSAVPSEAVFNRVRTVRRRRATGVALVAAAGAAAVALALGNVTDIGGAPPVTNSPGAPKSVITGPPTVTPKPPPPIQVVLKPAIKGRTVTMNITVSGKAYIPKVQPENTVLPATTSFLNLSAGTVYAFGDGYNTGSDGGAVDCARTQLKSGSESYQSESHTFKRPGTYKFTYTVHYCGTKGWFPTTATTTVTVR
;
A
#
# COMPACT_ATOMS: atom_id res chain seq x y z
N MET A 1 44.34 27.58 28.20
CA MET A 1 43.07 27.24 27.54
C MET A 1 43.36 26.02 26.69
N THR A 2 42.88 24.85 27.09
CA THR A 2 43.24 23.56 26.46
C THR A 2 42.65 23.45 25.06
N ASP A 3 43.40 22.86 24.12
CA ASP A 3 43.03 22.77 22.69
C ASP A 3 41.66 22.10 22.44
N ASP A 4 41.18 21.28 23.39
CA ASP A 4 39.85 20.66 23.36
C ASP A 4 38.70 21.67 23.46
N LEU A 5 38.90 22.81 24.12
CA LEU A 5 37.89 23.87 24.18
C LEU A 5 37.85 24.68 22.87
N LYS A 6 38.98 24.79 22.18
CA LYS A 6 39.08 25.52 20.92
C LYS A 6 38.43 24.74 19.78
N SER A 7 38.64 23.42 19.73
CA SER A 7 37.98 22.56 18.73
C SER A 7 36.46 22.51 18.91
N ARG A 8 35.97 22.49 20.15
CA ARG A 8 34.53 22.53 20.46
C ARG A 8 33.90 23.88 20.10
N PHE A 9 34.64 24.97 20.25
CA PHE A 9 34.15 26.30 19.86
C PHE A 9 34.11 26.45 18.34
N GLU A 10 35.12 25.94 17.63
CA GLU A 10 35.13 25.91 16.16
C GLU A 10 34.01 25.01 15.58
N GLN A 11 33.66 23.91 16.26
CA GLN A 11 32.48 23.10 15.91
C GLN A 11 31.14 23.80 16.16
N LEU A 12 31.07 24.71 17.13
CA LEU A 12 29.85 25.47 17.46
C LEU A 12 29.67 26.72 16.61
N VAL A 13 30.76 27.29 16.07
CA VAL A 13 30.77 28.48 15.20
C VAL A 13 30.68 28.09 13.72
N ALA A 14 30.89 26.81 13.37
CA ALA A 14 30.64 26.31 12.02
C ALA A 14 29.16 26.49 11.66
N ASP A 15 28.90 27.42 10.75
CA ASP A 15 27.58 27.72 10.23
C ASP A 15 26.94 26.42 9.71
N PRO A 16 25.77 26.00 10.22
CA PRO A 16 25.16 24.77 9.77
C PRO A 16 24.93 24.86 8.25
N PRO A 17 25.24 23.80 7.48
CA PRO A 17 25.00 23.82 6.05
C PRO A 17 23.52 24.17 5.81
N PRO A 18 23.22 25.11 4.90
CA PRO A 18 21.84 25.49 4.64
C PRO A 18 21.04 24.22 4.31
N PRO A 19 19.85 24.04 4.91
CA PRO A 19 19.09 22.82 4.74
C PRO A 19 18.80 22.62 3.25
N SER A 20 19.43 21.60 2.66
CA SER A 20 19.29 21.23 1.25
C SER A 20 17.96 20.54 0.94
N ALA A 21 17.07 20.43 1.93
CA ALA A 21 15.72 19.93 1.78
C ALA A 21 14.73 21.09 1.85
N VAL A 22 13.80 21.12 0.90
CA VAL A 22 12.61 21.97 0.96
C VAL A 22 11.96 21.76 2.34
N PRO A 23 11.59 22.82 3.09
CA PRO A 23 11.18 22.72 4.49
C PRO A 23 10.10 21.67 4.77
N SER A 24 9.25 21.40 3.78
CA SER A 24 8.20 20.39 3.84
C SER A 24 8.75 18.96 3.97
N GLU A 25 9.79 18.58 3.22
CA GLU A 25 10.34 17.21 3.25
C GLU A 25 11.01 16.86 4.59
N ALA A 26 11.70 17.84 5.19
CA ALA A 26 12.31 17.68 6.51
C ALA A 26 11.24 17.50 7.61
N VAL A 27 10.14 18.25 7.53
CA VAL A 27 9.00 18.11 8.46
C VAL A 27 8.30 16.77 8.27
N PHE A 28 8.07 16.32 7.03
CA PHE A 28 7.45 15.01 6.77
C PHE A 28 8.32 13.84 7.26
N ASN A 29 9.64 13.91 7.08
CA ASN A 29 10.56 12.90 7.60
C ASN A 29 10.61 12.90 9.15
N ARG A 30 10.55 14.08 9.79
CA ARG A 30 10.57 14.20 11.25
C ARG A 30 9.27 13.73 11.90
N VAL A 31 8.11 14.03 11.31
CA VAL A 31 6.80 13.57 11.79
C VAL A 31 6.67 12.03 11.63
N ARG A 32 7.20 11.45 10.54
CA ARG A 32 7.20 9.99 10.33
C ARG A 32 8.09 9.23 11.31
N THR A 33 9.26 9.77 11.65
CA THR A 33 10.18 9.13 12.61
C THR A 33 9.65 9.13 14.05
N VAL A 34 8.92 10.18 14.46
CA VAL A 34 8.29 10.23 15.80
C VAL A 34 7.13 9.22 15.93
N ARG A 35 6.37 8.97 14.85
CA ARG A 35 5.23 8.03 14.88
C ARG A 35 5.64 6.55 14.89
N ARG A 36 6.80 6.20 14.31
CA ARG A 36 7.39 4.84 14.41
C ARG A 36 7.57 4.35 15.85
N ARG A 37 7.70 5.24 16.83
CA ARG A 37 7.90 4.87 18.24
C ARG A 37 6.61 4.60 19.03
N ARG A 38 5.42 4.86 18.47
CA ARG A 38 4.13 4.72 19.19
C ARG A 38 3.29 3.49 18.79
N ALA A 39 3.80 2.60 17.94
CA ALA A 39 3.08 1.40 17.52
C ALA A 39 3.15 0.21 18.50
N THR A 40 3.76 0.38 19.68
CA THR A 40 3.82 -0.65 20.74
C THR A 40 2.62 -0.65 21.70
N GLY A 41 1.58 0.17 21.49
CA GLY A 41 0.60 0.43 22.56
C GLY A 41 -0.87 0.60 22.23
N VAL A 42 -1.35 0.46 20.98
CA VAL A 42 -2.80 0.64 20.71
C VAL A 42 -3.37 -0.50 19.87
N ALA A 43 -4.32 -1.19 20.48
CA ALA A 43 -5.06 -2.31 19.96
C ALA A 43 -6.01 -1.94 18.80
N LEU A 44 -6.19 -2.93 17.92
CA LEU A 44 -7.27 -3.20 16.97
C LEU A 44 -8.49 -2.24 16.94
N VAL A 45 -8.84 -1.79 15.73
CA VAL A 45 -10.24 -1.71 15.26
C VAL A 45 -10.33 -2.25 13.83
N ALA A 46 -11.30 -3.13 13.62
CA ALA A 46 -11.55 -3.98 12.47
C ALA A 46 -12.28 -3.28 11.30
N ALA A 47 -12.27 -3.91 10.12
CA ALA A 47 -13.38 -3.84 9.18
C ALA A 47 -13.60 -5.21 8.50
N ALA A 48 -14.80 -5.76 8.75
CA ALA A 48 -15.30 -7.05 8.30
C ALA A 48 -15.73 -7.04 6.82
N GLY A 49 -15.85 -8.24 6.24
CA GLY A 49 -16.03 -8.48 4.81
C GLY A 49 -17.45 -8.36 4.24
N ALA A 50 -17.58 -8.77 2.98
CA ALA A 50 -18.82 -9.27 2.38
C ALA A 50 -18.51 -10.22 1.22
N ALA A 51 -19.17 -11.37 1.27
CA ALA A 51 -19.05 -12.52 0.39
C ALA A 51 -19.77 -12.33 -0.97
N ALA A 52 -19.43 -13.23 -1.90
CA ALA A 52 -20.01 -13.36 -3.23
C ALA A 52 -21.51 -13.69 -3.21
N VAL A 53 -22.25 -13.13 -4.18
CA VAL A 53 -23.46 -13.75 -4.74
C VAL A 53 -23.40 -13.55 -6.26
N ALA A 54 -23.50 -14.66 -6.98
CA ALA A 54 -23.62 -14.72 -8.43
C ALA A 54 -24.96 -15.36 -8.80
N LEU A 55 -25.48 -14.90 -9.94
CA LEU A 55 -26.52 -15.50 -10.81
C LEU A 55 -27.98 -15.43 -10.33
N ALA A 56 -28.84 -14.79 -11.14
CA ALA A 56 -29.76 -15.50 -12.04
C ALA A 56 -30.56 -14.52 -12.93
N LEU A 57 -30.54 -14.78 -14.23
CA LEU A 57 -31.50 -14.27 -15.21
C LEU A 57 -32.83 -15.03 -15.06
N GLY A 58 -33.96 -14.36 -15.24
CA GLY A 58 -35.27 -15.01 -15.32
C GLY A 58 -36.37 -14.05 -15.75
N ASN A 59 -36.75 -14.12 -17.03
CA ASN A 59 -37.96 -13.52 -17.61
C ASN A 59 -39.21 -14.15 -16.99
N VAL A 60 -40.19 -13.34 -16.55
CA VAL A 60 -41.62 -13.69 -16.56
C VAL A 60 -42.45 -12.41 -16.67
N THR A 61 -43.19 -12.24 -17.77
CA THR A 61 -44.66 -12.12 -17.74
C THR A 61 -45.18 -11.94 -19.17
N ASP A 62 -45.68 -13.05 -19.69
CA ASP A 62 -46.63 -13.15 -20.78
C ASP A 62 -48.01 -12.76 -20.22
N ILE A 63 -48.65 -11.73 -20.77
CA ILE A 63 -50.07 -11.44 -20.56
C ILE A 63 -50.65 -11.12 -21.93
N GLY A 64 -51.51 -12.01 -22.41
CA GLY A 64 -52.11 -11.96 -23.73
C GLY A 64 -52.90 -10.69 -24.04
N GLY A 65 -52.78 -10.26 -25.28
CA GLY A 65 -53.64 -9.27 -25.92
C GLY A 65 -53.35 -9.26 -27.42
N ALA A 66 -54.33 -9.65 -28.22
CA ALA A 66 -54.26 -9.75 -29.68
C ALA A 66 -53.80 -8.42 -30.35
N PRO A 67 -53.24 -8.46 -31.58
CA PRO A 67 -52.50 -7.33 -32.13
C PRO A 67 -53.45 -6.32 -32.81
N PRO A 68 -53.20 -5.01 -32.70
CA PRO A 68 -53.60 -4.08 -33.75
C PRO A 68 -52.40 -3.86 -34.67
N VAL A 69 -52.54 -4.36 -35.90
CA VAL A 69 -51.72 -3.95 -37.04
C VAL A 69 -51.98 -2.46 -37.33
N THR A 70 -50.97 -1.62 -37.11
CA THR A 70 -50.90 -0.29 -37.71
C THR A 70 -49.56 -0.13 -38.41
N ASN A 71 -49.58 -0.31 -39.72
CA ASN A 71 -48.51 0.04 -40.63
C ASN A 71 -48.31 1.56 -40.62
N SER A 72 -47.24 2.03 -39.99
CA SER A 72 -46.72 3.39 -40.19
C SER A 72 -45.19 3.30 -40.29
N PRO A 73 -44.58 3.62 -41.44
CA PRO A 73 -43.12 3.64 -41.55
C PRO A 73 -42.55 4.76 -40.68
N GLY A 74 -42.07 4.42 -39.49
CA GLY A 74 -41.31 5.33 -38.64
C GLY A 74 -39.92 5.55 -39.24
N ALA A 75 -39.53 6.82 -39.40
CA ALA A 75 -38.20 7.22 -39.88
C ALA A 75 -37.06 6.50 -39.11
N PRO A 76 -35.93 6.19 -39.77
CA PRO A 76 -34.82 5.49 -39.12
C PRO A 76 -34.29 6.32 -37.95
N LYS A 77 -34.39 5.77 -36.73
CA LYS A 77 -33.74 6.33 -35.55
C LYS A 77 -32.24 6.16 -35.70
N SER A 78 -31.53 7.27 -35.89
CA SER A 78 -30.07 7.32 -35.80
C SER A 78 -29.64 6.91 -34.40
N VAL A 79 -29.00 5.75 -34.28
CA VAL A 79 -28.33 5.33 -33.04
C VAL A 79 -26.98 6.03 -33.01
N ILE A 80 -26.89 7.13 -32.27
CA ILE A 80 -25.61 7.74 -31.92
C ILE A 80 -25.00 6.84 -30.84
N THR A 81 -24.24 5.82 -31.25
CA THR A 81 -23.32 5.13 -30.35
C THR A 81 -22.21 6.12 -29.99
N GLY A 82 -22.23 6.61 -28.76
CA GLY A 82 -21.12 7.37 -28.20
C GLY A 82 -19.80 6.59 -28.26
N PRO A 83 -18.65 7.26 -28.20
CA PRO A 83 -17.34 6.60 -28.21
C PRO A 83 -17.26 5.55 -27.10
N PRO A 84 -16.54 4.43 -27.31
CA PRO A 84 -16.46 3.35 -26.33
C PRO A 84 -15.97 3.90 -25.00
N THR A 85 -16.80 3.76 -23.96
CA THR A 85 -16.37 4.02 -22.58
C THR A 85 -15.36 2.92 -22.23
N VAL A 86 -14.07 3.24 -22.36
CA VAL A 86 -12.99 2.32 -22.02
C VAL A 86 -13.03 2.10 -20.51
N THR A 87 -13.56 0.95 -20.09
CA THR A 87 -13.51 0.58 -18.67
C THR A 87 -12.03 0.42 -18.28
N PRO A 88 -11.53 1.12 -17.25
CA PRO A 88 -10.13 1.04 -16.87
C PRO A 88 -9.74 -0.41 -16.57
N LYS A 89 -8.77 -0.95 -17.32
CA LYS A 89 -8.24 -2.30 -17.08
C LYS A 89 -7.64 -2.36 -15.66
N PRO A 90 -8.01 -3.35 -14.84
CA PRO A 90 -7.41 -3.51 -13.52
C PRO A 90 -5.88 -3.60 -13.61
N PRO A 91 -5.14 -2.88 -12.76
CA PRO A 91 -3.70 -3.04 -12.65
C PRO A 91 -3.36 -4.50 -12.36
N PRO A 92 -2.27 -5.04 -12.92
CA PRO A 92 -1.77 -6.36 -12.55
C PRO A 92 -1.48 -6.42 -11.04
N PRO A 93 -1.69 -7.60 -10.41
CA PRO A 93 -1.59 -7.73 -8.97
C PRO A 93 -0.17 -7.40 -8.49
N ILE A 94 -0.08 -6.79 -7.31
CA ILE A 94 1.19 -6.61 -6.60
C ILE A 94 1.76 -7.99 -6.28
N GLN A 95 3.05 -8.15 -6.50
CA GLN A 95 3.81 -9.34 -6.16
C GLN A 95 4.72 -9.05 -4.99
N VAL A 96 4.83 -10.02 -4.08
CA VAL A 96 5.74 -9.96 -2.95
C VAL A 96 6.60 -11.21 -2.95
N VAL A 97 7.91 -11.03 -2.93
CA VAL A 97 8.90 -12.10 -2.78
C VAL A 97 9.60 -11.94 -1.44
N LEU A 98 9.65 -13.03 -0.68
CA LEU A 98 10.23 -13.08 0.65
C LEU A 98 11.45 -13.99 0.65
N LYS A 99 12.61 -13.46 1.04
CA LYS A 99 13.87 -14.22 1.16
C LYS A 99 14.42 -14.09 2.58
N PRO A 100 14.30 -15.12 3.43
CA PRO A 100 14.83 -15.06 4.79
C PRO A 100 16.36 -15.14 4.78
N ALA A 101 16.98 -14.37 5.68
CA ALA A 101 18.38 -14.47 6.06
C ALA A 101 18.45 -14.86 7.54
N ILE A 102 19.02 -16.02 7.83
CA ILE A 102 19.00 -16.63 9.17
C ILE A 102 20.43 -16.68 9.71
N LYS A 103 20.62 -16.18 10.93
CA LYS A 103 21.88 -16.27 11.69
C LYS A 103 21.55 -16.79 13.10
N GLY A 104 21.72 -18.10 13.30
CA GLY A 104 21.26 -18.80 14.51
C GLY A 104 19.75 -18.65 14.69
N ARG A 105 19.33 -18.02 15.79
CA ARG A 105 17.93 -17.70 16.09
C ARG A 105 17.47 -16.32 15.61
N THR A 106 18.34 -15.54 14.97
CA THR A 106 18.01 -14.22 14.45
C THR A 106 17.67 -14.29 12.97
N VAL A 107 16.57 -13.65 12.59
CA VAL A 107 16.03 -13.66 11.23
C VAL A 107 15.85 -12.22 10.75
N THR A 108 16.31 -11.96 9.54
CA THR A 108 16.02 -10.75 8.77
C THR A 108 15.36 -11.19 7.47
N MET A 109 14.35 -10.46 7.00
CA MET A 109 13.67 -10.76 5.73
C MET A 109 14.10 -9.76 4.66
N ASN A 110 14.63 -10.24 3.54
CA ASN A 110 14.72 -9.42 2.33
C ASN A 110 13.36 -9.50 1.63
N ILE A 111 12.68 -8.36 1.51
CA ILE A 111 11.33 -8.24 0.97
C ILE A 111 11.41 -7.47 -0.32
N THR A 112 10.97 -8.08 -1.41
CA THR A 112 10.82 -7.42 -2.71
C THR A 112 9.35 -7.27 -3.02
N VAL A 113 8.91 -6.04 -3.25
CA VAL A 113 7.54 -5.71 -3.66
C VAL A 113 7.58 -5.14 -5.06
N SER A 114 6.78 -5.66 -5.97
CA SER A 114 6.72 -5.19 -7.36
C SER A 114 5.30 -5.21 -7.92
N GLY A 115 5.06 -4.44 -8.97
CA GLY A 115 3.78 -4.45 -9.69
C GLY A 115 3.32 -3.06 -10.07
N LYS A 116 1.99 -2.86 -10.08
CA LYS A 116 1.36 -1.58 -10.40
C LYS A 116 0.36 -1.18 -9.32
N ALA A 117 0.45 0.06 -8.85
CA ALA A 117 -0.45 0.62 -7.85
C ALA A 117 -0.84 2.04 -8.24
N TYR A 118 -2.02 2.48 -7.84
CA TYR A 118 -2.39 3.88 -7.96
C TYR A 118 -1.64 4.71 -6.91
N ILE A 119 -1.23 5.92 -7.30
CA ILE A 119 -0.61 6.89 -6.42
C ILE A 119 -1.71 7.44 -5.49
N PRO A 120 -1.58 7.29 -4.17
CA PRO A 120 -2.56 7.84 -3.24
C PRO A 120 -2.35 9.35 -3.08
N LYS A 121 -3.34 9.99 -2.45
CA LYS A 121 -3.28 11.40 -2.08
C LYS A 121 -2.99 11.56 -0.60
N VAL A 122 -2.27 12.61 -0.23
CA VAL A 122 -2.06 12.98 1.16
C VAL A 122 -3.33 13.62 1.70
N GLN A 123 -3.71 13.27 2.91
CA GLN A 123 -4.77 13.94 3.66
C GLN A 123 -4.18 14.86 4.74
N PRO A 124 -4.84 16.01 5.00
CA PRO A 124 -6.10 16.47 4.41
C PRO A 124 -5.96 17.25 3.08
N GLU A 125 -4.74 17.54 2.62
CA GLU A 125 -4.48 18.48 1.52
C GLU A 125 -4.98 17.99 0.14
N ASN A 126 -5.33 16.70 0.03
CA ASN A 126 -5.84 16.07 -1.19
C ASN A 126 -4.87 16.21 -2.38
N THR A 127 -3.58 16.29 -2.08
CA THR A 127 -2.48 16.39 -3.06
C THR A 127 -1.99 15.00 -3.41
N VAL A 128 -1.79 14.74 -4.71
CA VAL A 128 -1.21 13.48 -5.17
C VAL A 128 0.25 13.43 -4.70
N LEU A 129 0.68 12.28 -4.16
CA LEU A 129 2.09 12.11 -3.79
C LEU A 129 3.01 12.35 -5.00
N PRO A 130 4.20 12.93 -4.81
CA PRO A 130 5.13 13.16 -5.90
C PRO A 130 5.41 11.87 -6.69
N ALA A 131 5.52 11.98 -8.01
CA ALA A 131 5.82 10.82 -8.87
C ALA A 131 7.18 10.19 -8.53
N THR A 132 8.09 10.92 -7.87
CA THR A 132 9.39 10.45 -7.37
C THR A 132 9.29 9.59 -6.11
N THR A 133 8.13 9.54 -5.45
CA THR A 133 7.90 8.73 -4.26
C THR A 133 8.24 7.26 -4.54
N SER A 134 9.02 6.63 -3.65
CA SER A 134 9.41 5.23 -3.79
C SER A 134 8.17 4.32 -3.79
N PHE A 135 8.28 3.14 -4.40
CA PHE A 135 7.12 2.27 -4.60
C PHE A 135 6.55 1.76 -3.27
N LEU A 136 7.41 1.49 -2.29
CA LEU A 136 6.99 1.11 -0.93
C LEU A 136 6.21 2.23 -0.24
N ASN A 137 6.61 3.47 -0.44
CA ASN A 137 5.99 4.66 0.17
C ASN A 137 4.63 5.04 -0.45
N LEU A 138 4.19 4.34 -1.50
CA LEU A 138 2.81 4.46 -2.01
C LEU A 138 1.83 3.57 -1.24
N SER A 139 2.31 2.72 -0.34
CA SER A 139 1.45 1.84 0.46
C SER A 139 0.80 2.59 1.63
N ALA A 140 -0.39 2.14 2.05
CA ALA A 140 -1.03 2.58 3.30
C ALA A 140 -0.37 1.95 4.54
N GLY A 141 0.62 1.07 4.35
CA GLY A 141 1.36 0.45 5.43
C GLY A 141 1.67 -1.02 5.18
N THR A 142 2.48 -1.55 6.09
CA THR A 142 2.94 -2.93 6.11
C THR A 142 2.73 -3.57 7.47
N VAL A 143 2.51 -4.88 7.48
CA VAL A 143 2.42 -5.70 8.69
C VAL A 143 3.28 -6.93 8.50
N TYR A 144 4.11 -7.24 9.50
CA TYR A 144 4.94 -8.42 9.59
C TYR A 144 4.48 -9.26 10.78
N ALA A 145 4.33 -10.56 10.59
CA ALA A 145 4.09 -11.52 11.65
C ALA A 145 5.15 -12.61 11.59
N PHE A 146 5.93 -12.79 12.67
CA PHE A 146 7.04 -13.76 12.69
C PHE A 146 6.61 -15.19 13.05
N GLY A 147 5.35 -15.38 13.45
CA GLY A 147 4.78 -16.70 13.75
C GLY A 147 5.02 -17.20 15.18
N ASP A 148 5.71 -16.43 16.02
CA ASP A 148 5.92 -16.68 17.45
C ASP A 148 5.10 -15.74 18.35
N GLY A 149 4.13 -15.04 17.76
CA GLY A 149 3.32 -14.02 18.42
C GLY A 149 3.86 -12.59 18.29
N TYR A 150 5.10 -12.41 17.78
CA TYR A 150 5.63 -11.08 17.50
C TYR A 150 5.12 -10.54 16.16
N ASN A 151 4.52 -9.35 16.20
CA ASN A 151 4.06 -8.61 15.04
C ASN A 151 4.64 -7.19 15.06
N THR A 152 5.01 -6.67 13.90
CA THR A 152 5.48 -5.28 13.72
C THR A 152 4.96 -4.75 12.39
N GLY A 153 5.25 -3.50 12.04
CA GLY A 153 4.71 -2.89 10.83
C GLY A 153 5.16 -1.47 10.60
N SER A 154 4.67 -0.88 9.53
CA SER A 154 4.73 0.56 9.30
C SER A 154 3.36 1.08 8.91
N ASP A 155 2.98 2.23 9.47
CA ASP A 155 1.87 3.03 8.97
C ASP A 155 2.32 3.78 7.70
N GLY A 156 1.47 3.83 6.66
CA GLY A 156 1.72 4.61 5.44
C GLY A 156 1.44 6.10 5.61
N GLY A 157 0.86 6.49 6.74
CA GLY A 157 0.45 7.85 7.05
C GLY A 157 -1.00 8.14 6.62
N ALA A 158 -1.39 9.41 6.74
CA ALA A 158 -2.71 9.88 6.33
C ALA A 158 -2.77 10.00 4.81
N VAL A 159 -3.02 8.87 4.14
CA VAL A 159 -3.16 8.80 2.69
C VAL A 159 -4.52 8.24 2.29
N ASP A 160 -5.06 8.74 1.19
CA ASP A 160 -6.34 8.32 0.63
C ASP A 160 -6.18 7.75 -0.79
N CYS A 161 -7.00 6.75 -1.11
CA CYS A 161 -6.93 6.03 -2.37
C CYS A 161 -7.72 6.74 -3.47
N ALA A 162 -7.09 7.77 -4.07
CA ALA A 162 -7.75 8.63 -5.06
C ALA A 162 -7.80 8.06 -6.49
N ARG A 163 -7.10 6.96 -6.78
CA ARG A 163 -7.17 6.20 -8.06
C ARG A 163 -6.95 7.05 -9.32
N THR A 164 -6.15 8.11 -9.24
CA THR A 164 -5.97 9.08 -10.33
C THR A 164 -4.83 8.73 -11.27
N GLN A 165 -3.71 8.25 -10.73
CA GLN A 165 -2.48 8.00 -11.50
C GLN A 165 -1.93 6.62 -11.18
N LEU A 166 -1.60 5.84 -12.21
CA LEU A 166 -1.02 4.51 -12.04
C LEU A 166 0.50 4.56 -12.11
N LYS A 167 1.17 3.96 -11.13
CA LYS A 167 2.63 3.82 -11.11
C LYS A 167 3.02 2.35 -11.11
N SER A 168 4.00 2.00 -11.95
CA SER A 168 4.68 0.71 -11.91
C SER A 168 5.97 0.86 -11.12
N GLY A 169 6.34 -0.17 -10.36
CA GLY A 169 7.58 -0.13 -9.59
C GLY A 169 8.00 -1.49 -9.05
N SER A 170 9.22 -1.51 -8.55
CA SER A 170 9.80 -2.63 -7.81
C SER A 170 10.76 -2.06 -6.78
N GLU A 171 10.65 -2.49 -5.54
CA GLU A 171 11.49 -2.04 -4.44
C GLU A 171 11.84 -3.23 -3.55
N SER A 172 13.11 -3.30 -3.15
CA SER A 172 13.60 -4.32 -2.22
C SER A 172 14.17 -3.65 -0.99
N TYR A 173 13.85 -4.19 0.18
CA TYR A 173 14.34 -3.68 1.45
C TYR A 173 14.47 -4.82 2.47
N GLN A 174 15.19 -4.54 3.55
CA GLN A 174 15.33 -5.46 4.67
C GLN A 174 14.34 -5.11 5.78
N SER A 175 13.66 -6.13 6.31
CA SER A 175 12.89 -5.98 7.53
C SER A 175 13.80 -5.70 8.72
N GLU A 176 13.20 -5.26 9.81
CA GLU A 176 13.84 -5.32 11.12
C GLU A 176 14.22 -6.77 11.45
N SER A 177 15.34 -6.94 12.16
CA SER A 177 15.79 -8.23 12.65
C SER A 177 14.92 -8.69 13.83
N HIS A 178 14.53 -9.97 13.84
CA HIS A 178 13.83 -10.60 14.96
C HIS A 178 14.61 -11.79 15.48
N THR A 179 14.71 -11.94 16.80
CA THR A 179 15.38 -13.08 17.44
C THR A 179 14.37 -13.97 18.15
N PHE A 180 14.26 -15.22 17.69
CA PHE A 180 13.35 -16.20 18.24
C PHE A 180 13.85 -16.72 19.60
N LYS A 181 12.93 -16.83 20.57
CA LYS A 181 13.26 -17.35 21.91
C LYS A 181 13.60 -18.83 21.91
N ARG A 182 13.01 -19.61 21.02
CA ARG A 182 13.20 -21.07 20.91
C ARG A 182 13.58 -21.45 19.47
N PRO A 183 14.38 -22.51 19.28
CA PRO A 183 14.54 -23.10 17.95
C PRO A 183 13.20 -23.69 17.49
N GLY A 184 13.01 -23.76 16.17
CA GLY A 184 11.76 -24.27 15.61
C GLY A 184 11.50 -23.75 14.21
N THR A 185 10.34 -24.15 13.68
CA THR A 185 9.84 -23.71 12.38
C THR A 185 8.67 -22.76 12.60
N TYR A 186 8.78 -21.57 12.02
CA TYR A 186 7.83 -20.48 12.17
C TYR A 186 7.32 -20.03 10.81
N LYS A 187 6.05 -19.61 10.75
CA LYS A 187 5.45 -19.05 9.55
C LYS A 187 5.56 -17.52 9.59
N PHE A 188 6.44 -16.98 8.76
CA PHE A 188 6.52 -15.54 8.54
C PHE A 188 5.43 -15.11 7.56
N THR A 189 4.70 -14.05 7.89
CA THR A 189 3.67 -13.44 7.04
C THR A 189 3.96 -11.97 6.87
N TYR A 190 3.91 -11.50 5.62
CA TYR A 190 4.02 -10.08 5.27
C TYR A 190 2.76 -9.65 4.53
N THR A 191 2.19 -8.52 4.94
CA THR A 191 1.07 -7.89 4.24
C THR A 191 1.40 -6.44 3.94
N VAL A 192 1.12 -5.99 2.71
CA VAL A 192 1.23 -4.59 2.27
C VAL A 192 -0.07 -4.14 1.64
N HIS A 193 -0.47 -2.89 1.87
CA HIS A 193 -1.72 -2.33 1.37
C HIS A 193 -1.45 -1.28 0.29
N TYR A 194 -1.92 -1.53 -0.93
CA TYR A 194 -1.79 -0.58 -2.04
C TYR A 194 -3.15 -0.06 -2.49
N CYS A 195 -3.14 1.12 -3.12
CA CYS A 195 -4.33 1.68 -3.73
C CYS A 195 -4.60 1.02 -5.09
N GLY A 196 -5.73 0.33 -5.20
CA GLY A 196 -6.17 -0.39 -6.40
C GLY A 196 -7.45 0.19 -6.97
N THR A 197 -8.04 -0.46 -7.97
CA THR A 197 -9.27 0.03 -8.63
C THR A 197 -10.47 0.13 -7.69
N LYS A 198 -10.54 -0.75 -6.70
CA LYS A 198 -11.65 -0.83 -5.72
C LYS A 198 -11.35 -0.16 -4.37
N GLY A 199 -10.24 0.57 -4.27
CA GLY A 199 -9.75 1.11 -3.00
C GLY A 199 -8.49 0.40 -2.52
N TRP A 200 -8.21 0.49 -1.23
CA TRP A 200 -7.08 -0.21 -0.62
C TRP A 200 -7.26 -1.73 -0.75
N PHE A 201 -6.22 -2.42 -1.21
CA PHE A 201 -6.19 -3.87 -1.28
C PHE A 201 -4.93 -4.41 -0.58
N PRO A 202 -5.08 -5.43 0.29
CA PRO A 202 -3.95 -6.10 0.90
C PRO A 202 -3.32 -7.07 -0.12
N THR A 203 -2.00 -7.17 -0.09
CA THR A 203 -1.23 -8.22 -0.73
C THR A 203 -0.42 -8.92 0.33
N THR A 204 -0.68 -10.22 0.50
CA THR A 204 -0.05 -11.04 1.55
C THR A 204 0.86 -12.09 0.92
N ALA A 205 2.06 -12.23 1.46
CA ALA A 205 2.96 -13.34 1.17
C ALA A 205 3.41 -14.00 2.46
N THR A 206 3.66 -15.30 2.39
CA THR A 206 4.10 -16.10 3.53
C THR A 206 5.32 -16.92 3.16
N THR A 207 6.22 -17.13 4.12
CA THR A 207 7.34 -18.05 3.98
C THR A 207 7.60 -18.77 5.29
N THR A 208 8.12 -19.97 5.21
CA THR A 208 8.49 -20.77 6.37
C THR A 208 9.95 -20.48 6.74
N VAL A 209 10.21 -20.25 8.02
CA VAL A 209 11.54 -19.95 8.54
C VAL A 209 11.88 -20.97 9.62
N THR A 210 12.99 -21.68 9.44
CA THR A 210 13.48 -22.66 10.42
C THR A 210 14.73 -22.12 11.09
N VAL A 211 14.66 -21.89 12.39
CA VAL A 211 15.77 -21.40 13.22
C VAL A 211 16.29 -22.51 14.12
N ARG A 212 17.60 -22.53 14.35
CA ARG A 212 18.31 -23.53 15.16
C ARG A 212 19.13 -22.84 16.23
#